data_AF-A0A1E8CI25-F1
#
_entry.id   AF-A0A1E8CI25-F1
#
_cell.length_a   1.000
_cell.length_b   1.000
_cell.length_c   1.000
_cell.angle_alpha   90.00
_cell.angle_beta   90.00
_cell.angle_gamma   90.00
#
_symmetry.space_group_name_H-M   'P 1'
#
loop_
_entity.id
_entity.type
_entity.pdbx_description
1 polymer ?
#
loop_
_entity_poly.entity_id
_entity_poly.type
_entity_poly.pdbx_seq_one_letter_code
_entity_poly.pdbx_strand_id
1 'polypeptide(L)'
;MTAHIHDCIRCDYCSDVCPEQLQPQQLYTFSRFLQHEQALQFDLLQCTECGACESVCPSRLPLLAYFREEKLALHDLEQSDAEAAHWQTRFERHQARGQRDAIAQQERKLQKLQAKTEALAAGESISRQVSDTRVDDNADATPVAAKTPAQIQADIAAAVARTRARKAALQQENSNQQSAAADNNNSQDASSPDATSRKTDS
;
A
#
# COMPACT_ATOMS: atom_id res chain seq x y z
N MET A 1 -48.91 0.67 -4.75
CA MET A 1 -49.31 0.55 -3.33
C MET A 1 -48.03 0.54 -2.52
N THR A 2 -47.61 1.68 -2.00
CA THR A 2 -46.41 1.77 -1.15
C THR A 2 -46.77 1.14 0.19
N ALA A 3 -46.17 0.00 0.54
CA ALA A 3 -46.34 -0.57 1.87
C ALA A 3 -45.64 0.36 2.86
N HIS A 4 -46.39 0.92 3.80
CA HIS A 4 -45.81 1.71 4.88
C HIS A 4 -45.06 0.77 5.83
N ILE A 5 -43.75 0.94 5.89
CA ILE A 5 -42.86 0.26 6.84
C ILE A 5 -42.89 1.07 8.13
N HIS A 6 -43.09 0.40 9.25
CA HIS A 6 -43.08 1.00 10.58
C HIS A 6 -41.84 0.57 11.37
N ASP A 7 -41.51 1.32 12.41
CA ASP A 7 -40.42 0.95 13.30
C ASP A 7 -40.72 -0.36 14.06
N CYS A 8 -39.64 -1.05 14.45
CA CYS A 8 -39.73 -2.26 15.24
C CYS A 8 -40.33 -1.97 16.63
N ILE A 9 -41.44 -2.62 16.98
CA ILE A 9 -42.05 -2.52 18.32
C ILE A 9 -41.52 -3.56 19.32
N ARG A 10 -40.54 -4.38 18.92
CA ARG A 10 -39.90 -5.41 19.77
C ARG A 10 -40.89 -6.41 20.39
N CYS A 11 -41.83 -6.89 19.59
CA CYS A 11 -42.84 -7.89 20.00
C CYS A 11 -42.34 -9.35 20.04
N ASP A 12 -41.11 -9.61 19.61
CA ASP A 12 -40.43 -10.92 19.59
C ASP A 12 -41.06 -12.06 18.74
N TYR A 13 -42.22 -11.83 18.11
CA TYR A 13 -42.87 -12.83 17.23
C TYR A 13 -41.98 -13.42 16.13
N CYS A 14 -40.98 -12.68 15.65
CA CYS A 14 -40.05 -13.18 14.65
C CYS A 14 -39.16 -14.32 15.17
N SER A 15 -38.83 -14.32 16.46
CA SER A 15 -37.99 -15.32 17.11
C SER A 15 -38.77 -16.63 17.31
N ASP A 16 -40.04 -16.53 17.73
CA ASP A 16 -40.92 -17.69 17.97
C ASP A 16 -41.17 -18.54 16.71
N VAL A 17 -41.17 -17.93 15.53
CA VAL A 17 -41.44 -18.62 14.25
C VAL A 17 -40.17 -19.00 13.49
N CYS A 18 -38.98 -18.67 14.01
CA CYS A 18 -37.74 -18.95 13.31
C CYS A 18 -37.43 -20.46 13.37
N PRO A 19 -37.33 -21.17 12.23
CA PRO A 19 -37.03 -22.60 12.23
C PRO A 19 -35.64 -22.93 12.81
N GLU A 20 -34.69 -22.00 12.65
CA GLU A 20 -33.31 -22.11 13.13
C GLU A 20 -33.14 -21.56 14.55
N GLN A 21 -34.22 -21.09 15.20
CA GLN A 21 -34.19 -20.52 16.56
C GLN A 21 -33.21 -19.34 16.72
N LEU A 22 -33.00 -18.58 15.64
CA LEU A 22 -32.18 -17.36 15.65
C LEU A 22 -32.91 -16.22 16.40
N GLN A 23 -32.21 -15.09 16.57
CA GLN A 23 -32.78 -13.86 17.11
C GLN A 23 -32.90 -12.76 16.03
N PRO A 24 -33.93 -12.81 15.14
CA PRO A 24 -34.05 -11.89 14.00
C PRO A 24 -34.06 -10.42 14.39
N GLN A 25 -34.54 -10.08 15.59
CA GLN A 25 -34.58 -8.70 16.06
C GLN A 25 -33.16 -8.10 16.25
N GLN A 26 -32.21 -8.89 16.76
CA GLN A 26 -30.81 -8.46 16.91
C GLN A 26 -30.10 -8.47 15.57
N LEU A 27 -30.26 -9.56 14.81
CA LEU A 27 -29.72 -9.68 13.46
C LEU A 27 -30.15 -8.53 12.56
N TYR A 28 -31.40 -8.07 12.67
CA TYR A 28 -31.89 -6.91 11.92
C TYR A 28 -31.13 -5.64 12.28
N THR A 29 -30.90 -5.43 13.58
CA THR A 29 -30.14 -4.28 14.07
C THR A 29 -28.71 -4.32 13.51
N PHE A 30 -28.05 -5.47 13.61
CA PHE A 30 -26.68 -5.63 13.10
C PHE A 30 -26.59 -5.46 11.59
N SER A 31 -27.49 -6.08 10.83
CA SER A 31 -27.53 -5.97 9.36
C SER A 31 -27.83 -4.54 8.92
N ARG A 32 -28.77 -3.85 9.59
CA ARG A 32 -29.12 -2.46 9.28
C ARG A 32 -27.96 -1.49 9.53
N PHE A 33 -27.14 -1.74 10.55
CA PHE A 33 -25.99 -0.91 10.89
C PHE A 33 -24.66 -1.44 10.32
N LEU A 34 -24.70 -2.42 9.41
CA LEU A 34 -23.52 -3.04 8.78
C LEU A 34 -22.49 -3.56 9.81
N GLN A 35 -22.99 -4.12 10.92
CA GLN A 35 -22.19 -4.69 11.99
C GLN A 35 -21.90 -6.17 11.71
N HIS A 36 -21.12 -6.43 10.65
CA HIS A 36 -20.81 -7.75 10.10
C HIS A 36 -20.31 -8.76 11.15
N GLU A 37 -19.39 -8.34 12.01
CA GLU A 37 -18.83 -9.22 13.05
C GLU A 37 -19.90 -9.66 14.06
N GLN A 38 -20.80 -8.76 14.45
CA GLN A 38 -21.88 -9.07 15.40
C GLN A 38 -22.94 -9.95 14.73
N ALA A 39 -23.23 -9.71 13.45
CA ALA A 39 -24.12 -10.58 12.68
C ALA A 39 -23.58 -12.02 12.59
N LEU A 40 -22.27 -12.20 12.40
CA LEU A 40 -21.62 -13.51 12.47
C LEU A 40 -21.70 -14.14 13.87
N GLN A 41 -21.45 -13.38 14.93
CA GLN A 41 -21.55 -13.87 16.32
C GLN A 41 -22.96 -14.32 16.71
N PHE A 42 -24.00 -13.78 16.06
CA PHE A 42 -25.40 -14.17 16.22
C PHE A 42 -25.87 -15.18 15.17
N ASP A 43 -24.93 -15.93 14.57
CA ASP A 43 -25.19 -17.04 13.68
C ASP A 43 -26.02 -16.68 12.44
N LEU A 44 -25.86 -15.46 11.89
CA LEU A 44 -26.58 -15.03 10.68
C LEU A 44 -26.44 -16.02 9.52
N LEU A 45 -25.27 -16.68 9.40
CA LEU A 45 -25.00 -17.66 8.35
C LEU A 45 -25.91 -18.90 8.42
N GLN A 46 -26.47 -19.22 9.60
CA GLN A 46 -27.44 -20.31 9.76
C GLN A 46 -28.82 -19.97 9.21
N CYS A 47 -29.15 -18.68 9.01
CA CYS A 47 -30.46 -18.27 8.52
C CYS A 47 -30.78 -18.95 7.19
N THR A 48 -31.88 -19.69 7.07
CA THR A 48 -32.25 -20.41 5.84
C THR A 48 -33.04 -19.57 4.84
N GLU A 49 -33.18 -18.27 5.08
CA GLU A 49 -33.86 -17.33 4.19
C GLU A 49 -35.33 -17.69 3.88
N CYS A 50 -35.98 -18.41 4.80
CA CYS A 50 -37.36 -18.87 4.65
C CYS A 50 -38.42 -17.76 4.69
N GLY A 51 -38.08 -16.57 5.21
CA GLY A 51 -38.98 -15.41 5.26
C GLY A 51 -40.09 -15.47 6.32
N ALA A 52 -40.10 -16.49 7.20
CA ALA A 52 -41.12 -16.60 8.25
C ALA A 52 -41.18 -15.35 9.14
N CYS A 53 -40.02 -14.81 9.53
CA CYS A 53 -39.90 -13.63 10.37
C CYS A 53 -40.48 -12.35 9.74
N GLU A 54 -40.37 -12.17 8.43
CA GLU A 54 -40.95 -11.03 7.69
C GLU A 54 -42.47 -11.17 7.59
N SER A 55 -42.97 -12.38 7.34
CA SER A 55 -44.41 -12.63 7.20
C SER A 55 -45.22 -12.37 8.46
N VAL A 56 -44.64 -12.63 9.65
CA VAL A 56 -45.31 -12.44 10.95
C VAL A 56 -45.10 -11.06 11.55
N CYS A 57 -44.23 -10.23 10.96
CA CYS A 57 -43.86 -8.95 11.53
C CYS A 57 -45.03 -7.95 11.44
N PRO A 58 -45.58 -7.46 12.58
CA PRO A 58 -46.68 -6.48 12.55
C PRO A 58 -46.22 -5.12 11.98
N SER A 59 -44.93 -4.79 12.11
CA SER A 59 -44.32 -3.57 11.56
C SER A 59 -44.00 -3.66 10.07
N ARG A 60 -44.19 -4.82 9.43
CA ARG A 60 -43.87 -5.09 8.01
C ARG A 60 -42.41 -4.76 7.64
N LEU A 61 -41.48 -5.08 8.54
CA LEU A 61 -40.05 -4.89 8.32
C LEU A 61 -39.53 -5.90 7.28
N PRO A 62 -38.75 -5.48 6.27
CA PRO A 62 -38.21 -6.38 5.25
C PRO A 62 -36.97 -7.14 5.77
N LEU A 63 -37.14 -7.91 6.84
CA LEU A 63 -36.05 -8.62 7.56
C LEU A 63 -35.22 -9.49 6.62
N LEU A 64 -35.87 -10.21 5.70
CA LEU A 64 -35.21 -11.13 4.80
C LEU A 64 -34.30 -10.42 3.80
N ALA A 65 -34.69 -9.22 3.35
CA ALA A 65 -33.87 -8.42 2.43
C ALA A 65 -32.54 -8.04 3.12
N TYR A 66 -32.61 -7.53 4.35
CA TYR A 66 -31.42 -7.19 5.13
C TYR A 66 -30.53 -8.40 5.39
N PHE A 67 -31.09 -9.56 5.73
CA PHE A 67 -30.29 -10.77 5.98
C PHE A 67 -29.60 -11.29 4.72
N ARG A 68 -30.25 -11.20 3.55
CA ARG A 68 -29.61 -11.56 2.27
C ARG A 68 -28.50 -10.60 1.91
N GLU A 69 -28.75 -9.30 2.00
CA GLU A 69 -27.75 -8.26 1.73
C GLU A 69 -26.53 -8.44 2.63
N GLU A 70 -26.75 -8.67 3.92
CA GLU A 70 -25.69 -8.87 4.89
C GLU A 70 -24.89 -10.16 4.65
N LYS A 71 -25.57 -11.27 4.29
CA LYS A 71 -24.87 -12.51 3.91
C LYS A 71 -24.04 -12.36 2.64
N LEU A 72 -24.55 -11.62 1.65
CA LEU A 72 -23.80 -11.31 0.44
C LEU A 72 -22.56 -10.49 0.78
N ALA A 73 -22.70 -9.47 1.62
CA ALA A 73 -21.57 -8.68 2.11
C ALA A 73 -20.53 -9.55 2.82
N LEU A 74 -20.95 -10.43 3.73
CA LEU A 74 -20.06 -11.35 4.44
C LEU A 74 -19.29 -12.27 3.49
N HIS A 75 -19.95 -12.79 2.45
CA HIS A 75 -19.30 -13.62 1.44
C HIS A 75 -18.31 -12.83 0.58
N ASP A 76 -18.64 -11.60 0.19
CA ASP A 76 -17.74 -10.72 -0.55
C ASP A 76 -16.50 -10.35 0.28
N LEU A 77 -16.66 -10.12 1.59
CA LEU A 77 -15.56 -9.92 2.53
C LEU A 77 -14.65 -11.17 2.58
N GLU A 78 -15.23 -12.36 2.73
CA GLU A 78 -14.48 -13.62 2.75
C GLU A 78 -13.71 -13.85 1.45
N GLN A 79 -14.31 -13.55 0.29
CA GLN A 79 -13.64 -13.64 -1.01
C GLN A 79 -12.48 -12.65 -1.11
N SER A 80 -12.68 -11.40 -0.72
CA SER A 80 -11.62 -10.38 -0.69
C SER A 80 -10.46 -10.80 0.20
N ASP A 81 -10.74 -11.36 1.38
CA ASP A 81 -9.71 -11.83 2.31
C ASP A 81 -8.95 -13.04 1.78
N ALA A 82 -9.65 -14.01 1.17
CA ALA A 82 -9.03 -15.15 0.49
C ALA A 82 -8.17 -14.68 -0.69
N GLU A 83 -8.62 -13.67 -1.41
CA GLU A 83 -7.87 -13.06 -2.49
C GLU A 83 -6.60 -12.37 -1.95
N ALA A 84 -6.70 -11.56 -0.91
CA ALA A 84 -5.54 -10.94 -0.28
C ALA A 84 -4.52 -12.00 0.20
N ALA A 85 -4.99 -13.08 0.82
CA ALA A 85 -4.14 -14.16 1.31
C ALA A 85 -3.38 -14.90 0.19
N HIS A 86 -4.03 -15.18 -0.95
CA HIS A 86 -3.34 -15.84 -2.06
C HIS A 86 -2.27 -14.95 -2.70
N TRP A 87 -2.53 -13.64 -2.82
CA TRP A 87 -1.55 -12.68 -3.33
C TRP A 87 -0.35 -12.57 -2.38
N GLN A 88 -0.59 -12.50 -1.07
CA GLN A 88 0.46 -12.49 -0.05
C GLN A 88 1.34 -13.75 -0.14
N THR A 89 0.72 -14.93 -0.19
CA THR A 89 1.44 -16.22 -0.32
C THR A 89 2.33 -16.25 -1.55
N ARG A 90 1.83 -15.75 -2.69
CA ARG A 90 2.59 -15.69 -3.94
C ARG A 90 3.75 -14.71 -3.85
N PHE A 91 3.52 -13.55 -3.26
CA PHE A 91 4.53 -12.51 -3.08
C PHE A 91 5.66 -12.99 -2.17
N GLU A 92 5.31 -13.59 -1.03
CA GLU A 92 6.29 -14.18 -0.10
C GLU A 92 7.12 -15.26 -0.78
N ARG A 93 6.49 -16.18 -1.54
CA ARG A 93 7.21 -17.20 -2.31
C ARG A 93 8.19 -16.58 -3.32
N HIS A 94 7.82 -15.48 -3.96
CA HIS A 94 8.70 -14.76 -4.87
C HIS A 94 9.88 -14.10 -4.13
N GLN A 95 9.62 -13.41 -3.03
CA GLN A 95 10.67 -12.80 -2.21
C GLN A 95 11.67 -13.84 -1.68
N ALA A 96 11.18 -14.99 -1.19
CA ALA A 96 12.02 -16.06 -0.68
C ALA A 96 12.99 -16.61 -1.74
N ARG A 97 12.56 -16.68 -3.02
CA ARG A 97 13.45 -17.05 -4.13
C ARG A 97 14.55 -16.01 -4.33
N GLY A 98 14.17 -14.74 -4.43
CA GLY A 98 15.13 -13.64 -4.61
C GLY A 98 16.15 -13.55 -3.48
N GLN A 99 15.73 -13.70 -2.22
CA GLN A 99 16.62 -13.69 -1.06
C GLN A 99 17.61 -14.86 -1.09
N ARG A 100 17.17 -16.08 -1.43
CA ARG A 100 18.05 -17.25 -1.57
C ARG A 100 19.09 -17.06 -2.66
N ASP A 101 18.67 -16.56 -3.82
CA ASP A 101 19.58 -16.32 -4.95
C ASP A 101 20.60 -15.22 -4.61
N ALA A 102 20.18 -14.15 -3.92
CA ALA A 102 21.06 -13.08 -3.47
C ALA A 102 22.10 -13.57 -2.44
N ILE A 103 21.67 -14.35 -1.44
CA ILE A 103 22.57 -14.97 -0.45
C ILE A 103 23.57 -15.88 -1.16
N ALA A 104 23.10 -16.78 -2.04
CA ALA A 104 23.98 -17.68 -2.80
C ALA A 104 24.99 -16.91 -3.67
N GLN A 105 24.61 -15.76 -4.26
CA GLN A 105 25.54 -14.91 -4.99
C GLN A 105 26.58 -14.24 -4.08
N GLN A 106 26.16 -13.76 -2.91
CA GLN A 106 27.06 -13.17 -1.91
C GLN A 106 28.07 -14.20 -1.40
N GLU A 107 27.62 -15.40 -1.04
CA GLU A 107 28.49 -16.51 -0.61
C GLU A 107 29.50 -16.89 -1.70
N ARG A 108 29.06 -17.04 -2.95
CA ARG A 108 29.98 -17.30 -4.09
C ARG A 108 31.02 -16.19 -4.26
N LYS A 109 30.64 -14.93 -4.06
CA LYS A 109 31.58 -13.80 -4.13
C LYS A 109 32.57 -13.84 -2.98
N LEU A 110 32.11 -14.08 -1.76
CA LEU A 110 32.96 -14.22 -0.57
C LEU A 110 33.94 -15.39 -0.71
N GLN A 111 33.49 -16.56 -1.17
CA GLN A 111 34.36 -17.71 -1.44
C GLN A 111 35.45 -17.40 -2.46
N LYS A 112 35.11 -16.69 -3.55
CA LYS A 112 36.10 -16.27 -4.56
C LYS A 112 37.11 -15.27 -4.00
N LEU A 113 36.67 -14.36 -3.13
CA LEU A 113 37.58 -13.41 -2.46
C LEU A 113 38.50 -14.16 -1.49
N GLN A 114 37.98 -15.09 -0.70
CA GLN A 114 38.75 -15.93 0.22
C GLN A 114 39.80 -16.77 -0.51
N ALA A 115 39.40 -17.50 -1.55
CA ALA A 115 40.33 -18.29 -2.36
C ALA A 115 41.45 -17.43 -2.98
N LYS A 116 41.11 -16.19 -3.40
CA LYS A 116 42.12 -15.23 -3.88
C LYS A 116 43.07 -14.79 -2.78
N THR A 117 42.57 -14.49 -1.58
CA THR A 117 43.42 -14.11 -0.44
C THR A 117 44.32 -15.25 0.01
N GLU A 118 43.82 -16.48 -0.02
CA GLU A 118 44.59 -17.69 0.30
C GLU A 118 45.68 -17.95 -0.74
N ALA A 119 45.38 -17.81 -2.04
CA ALA A 119 46.37 -17.92 -3.11
C ALA A 119 47.47 -16.84 -3.02
N LEU A 120 47.09 -15.60 -2.67
CA LEU A 120 48.05 -14.53 -2.40
C LEU A 120 48.93 -14.84 -1.18
N ALA A 121 48.37 -15.39 -0.11
CA ALA A 121 49.11 -15.79 1.08
C ALA A 121 50.05 -17.00 0.83
N ALA A 122 49.69 -17.89 -0.10
CA ALA A 122 50.51 -19.02 -0.53
C ALA A 122 51.67 -18.63 -1.48
N GLY A 123 51.83 -17.34 -1.80
CA GLY A 123 52.94 -16.83 -2.61
C GLY A 123 52.71 -16.82 -4.12
N GLU A 124 51.47 -17.01 -4.59
CA GLU A 124 51.16 -17.04 -6.03
C GLU A 124 50.93 -15.60 -6.58
N SER A 125 51.75 -15.18 -7.54
CA SER A 125 51.66 -13.85 -8.15
C SER A 125 50.46 -13.75 -9.09
N ILE A 126 49.46 -12.94 -8.74
CA ILE A 126 48.33 -12.63 -9.62
C ILE A 126 48.81 -11.78 -10.80
N SER A 127 49.23 -12.42 -11.90
CA SER A 127 49.41 -11.75 -13.19
C SER A 127 48.05 -11.66 -13.88
N ARG A 128 47.44 -10.46 -13.87
CA ARG A 128 46.27 -10.17 -14.69
C ARG A 128 46.71 -10.21 -16.15
N GLN A 129 46.51 -11.34 -16.83
CA GLN A 129 46.68 -11.41 -18.28
C GLN A 129 45.61 -10.53 -18.94
N VAL A 130 46.01 -9.34 -19.36
CA VAL A 130 45.27 -8.51 -20.30
C VAL A 130 45.57 -9.09 -21.68
N SER A 131 44.73 -10.00 -22.15
CA SER A 131 44.79 -10.48 -23.53
C SER A 131 44.19 -9.42 -24.46
N ASP A 132 45.09 -8.58 -24.97
CA ASP A 132 45.17 -8.05 -26.33
C ASP A 132 43.98 -8.33 -27.27
N THR A 133 43.34 -7.25 -27.75
CA THR A 133 43.13 -7.09 -29.19
C THR A 133 43.24 -5.62 -29.58
N ARG A 134 44.24 -5.37 -30.44
CA ARG A 134 44.37 -4.35 -31.50
C ARG A 134 45.09 -3.06 -31.12
N VAL A 135 46.39 -3.14 -31.38
CA VAL A 135 47.25 -2.08 -31.92
C VAL A 135 46.59 -1.51 -33.19
N ASP A 136 46.22 -0.23 -33.15
CA ASP A 136 46.18 0.61 -34.34
C ASP A 136 47.37 1.56 -34.24
N ASP A 137 48.34 1.37 -35.12
CA ASP A 137 49.45 2.28 -35.37
C ASP A 137 48.89 3.61 -35.89
N ASN A 138 48.77 4.61 -35.01
CA ASN A 138 48.79 5.99 -35.44
C ASN A 138 49.63 6.82 -34.48
N ALA A 139 50.80 7.22 -34.97
CA ALA A 139 51.71 8.13 -34.34
C ALA A 139 51.13 9.55 -34.39
N ASP A 140 50.39 9.92 -33.35
CA ASP A 140 50.38 11.29 -32.83
C ASP A 140 50.22 11.24 -31.30
N ALA A 141 51.30 10.84 -30.62
CA ALA A 141 51.41 10.91 -29.17
C ALA A 141 52.08 12.23 -28.79
N THR A 142 51.27 13.27 -28.55
CA THR A 142 51.69 14.36 -27.67
C THR A 142 51.83 13.79 -26.24
N PRO A 143 52.86 14.19 -25.48
CA PRO A 143 53.15 13.58 -24.19
C PRO A 143 52.07 13.99 -23.18
N VAL A 144 51.23 13.05 -22.75
CA VAL A 144 50.37 13.25 -21.58
C VAL A 144 51.26 13.23 -20.35
N ALA A 145 51.69 14.42 -19.91
CA ALA A 145 52.49 14.60 -18.71
C ALA A 145 51.79 13.96 -17.49
N ALA A 146 52.50 13.09 -16.78
CA ALA A 146 52.03 12.52 -15.52
C ALA A 146 51.72 13.65 -14.52
N LYS A 147 50.43 13.84 -14.23
CA LYS A 147 49.98 14.85 -13.26
C LYS A 147 50.57 14.53 -11.89
N THR A 148 51.26 15.51 -11.30
CA THR A 148 51.80 15.39 -9.95
C THR A 148 50.67 15.18 -8.92
N PRO A 149 50.94 14.58 -7.74
CA PRO A 149 49.94 14.35 -6.70
C PRO A 149 49.19 15.62 -6.28
N ALA A 150 49.88 16.77 -6.30
CA ALA A 150 49.28 18.08 -6.03
C ALA A 150 48.23 18.48 -7.09
N GLN A 151 48.47 18.16 -8.36
CA GLN A 151 47.54 18.44 -9.46
C GLN A 151 46.28 17.56 -9.35
N ILE A 152 46.44 16.31 -8.92
CA ILE A 152 45.31 15.38 -8.68
C ILE A 152 44.45 15.86 -7.51
N GLN A 153 45.06 16.32 -6.41
CA GLN A 153 44.33 16.90 -5.29
C GLN A 153 43.59 18.18 -5.67
N ALA A 154 44.19 19.05 -6.48
CA ALA A 154 43.55 20.25 -7.00
C ALA A 154 42.36 19.92 -7.90
N ASP A 155 42.48 18.92 -8.78
CA ASP A 155 41.41 18.47 -9.67
C ASP A 155 40.22 17.85 -8.89
N ILE A 156 40.51 17.07 -7.84
CA ILE A 156 39.48 16.49 -6.94
C ILE A 156 38.78 17.61 -6.15
N ALA A 157 39.54 18.55 -5.57
CA ALA A 157 38.96 19.67 -4.83
C ALA A 157 38.07 20.55 -5.73
N ALA A 158 38.50 20.81 -6.97
CA ALA A 158 37.72 21.55 -7.95
C ALA A 158 36.45 20.80 -8.37
N ALA A 159 36.50 19.46 -8.49
CA ALA A 159 35.33 18.64 -8.79
C ALA A 159 34.31 18.64 -7.62
N VAL A 160 34.78 18.51 -6.38
CA VAL A 160 33.93 18.57 -5.18
C VAL A 160 33.29 19.95 -5.03
N ALA A 161 34.04 21.02 -5.30
CA ALA A 161 33.52 22.40 -5.26
C ALA A 161 32.38 22.62 -6.27
N ARG A 162 32.53 22.13 -7.52
CA ARG A 162 31.49 22.22 -8.55
C ARG A 162 30.22 21.47 -8.15
N THR A 163 30.36 20.26 -7.59
CA THR A 163 29.22 19.45 -7.14
C THR A 163 28.51 20.11 -5.95
N ARG A 164 29.26 20.69 -5.01
CA ARG A 164 28.69 21.41 -3.87
C ARG A 164 27.96 22.68 -4.30
N ALA A 165 28.51 23.44 -5.25
CA ALA A 165 27.85 24.62 -5.81
C ALA A 165 26.54 24.27 -6.53
N ARG A 166 26.53 23.19 -7.34
CA ARG A 166 25.32 22.71 -8.00
C ARG A 166 24.26 22.25 -7.01
N LYS A 167 24.67 21.58 -5.92
CA LYS A 167 23.76 21.15 -4.85
C LYS A 167 23.19 22.34 -4.06
N ALA A 168 24.00 23.36 -3.78
CA ALA A 168 23.56 24.57 -3.11
C ALA A 168 22.56 25.37 -3.96
N ALA A 169 22.78 25.47 -5.28
CA ALA A 169 21.84 26.09 -6.21
C ALA A 169 20.50 25.36 -6.24
N LEU A 170 20.51 24.02 -6.35
CA LEU A 170 19.28 23.21 -6.31
C LEU A 170 18.54 23.32 -4.97
N GLN A 171 19.25 23.49 -3.85
CA GLN A 171 18.62 23.72 -2.54
C GLN A 171 17.95 25.10 -2.45
N GLN A 172 18.55 26.14 -3.02
CA GLN A 172 17.93 27.47 -3.07
C GLN A 172 16.69 27.49 -3.96
N GLU A 173 16.74 26.80 -5.10
CA GLU A 173 15.57 26.64 -5.99
C GLU A 173 14.43 25.89 -5.29
N ASN A 174 14.72 24.79 -4.59
CA ASN A 174 13.71 24.05 -3.82
C ASN A 174 13.12 24.87 -2.65
N SER A 175 13.97 25.60 -1.92
CA SER A 175 13.49 26.47 -0.83
C SER A 175 12.61 27.62 -1.35
N ASN A 176 12.96 28.23 -2.49
CA ASN A 176 12.15 29.30 -3.12
C ASN A 176 10.82 28.78 -3.68
N GLN A 177 10.78 27.55 -4.22
CA GLN A 177 9.54 26.93 -4.68
C GLN A 177 8.61 26.57 -3.50
N GLN A 178 9.17 26.17 -2.35
CA GLN A 178 8.38 25.87 -1.15
C GLN A 178 7.81 27.13 -0.48
N SER A 179 8.53 28.25 -0.45
CA SER A 179 7.97 29.52 0.03
C SER A 179 6.94 30.12 -0.94
N ALA A 180 7.12 29.98 -2.26
CA ALA A 180 6.09 30.38 -3.25
C ALA A 180 4.82 29.52 -3.20
N ALA A 181 4.92 28.25 -2.76
CA ALA A 181 3.76 27.39 -2.53
C ALA A 181 3.04 27.71 -1.20
N ALA A 182 3.76 28.23 -0.18
CA ALA A 182 3.18 28.64 1.09
C ALA A 182 2.36 29.95 0.98
N ASP A 183 2.79 30.91 0.15
CA ASP A 183 2.05 32.18 -0.05
C ASP A 183 0.74 32.00 -0.84
N ASN A 184 0.65 30.99 -1.73
CA ASN A 184 -0.57 30.71 -2.49
C ASN A 184 -1.67 30.00 -1.66
N ASN A 185 -1.31 29.28 -0.60
CA ASN A 185 -2.29 28.62 0.28
C ASN A 185 -2.90 29.56 1.33
N ASN A 186 -2.31 30.74 1.56
CA ASN A 186 -2.84 31.73 2.52
C ASN A 186 -3.80 32.76 1.88
N SER A 187 -4.14 32.59 0.60
CA SER A 187 -5.03 33.50 -0.15
C SER A 187 -6.34 32.87 -0.62
N GLN A 188 -6.64 31.62 -0.22
CA GLN A 188 -7.89 30.92 -0.56
C GLN A 188 -8.87 30.75 0.62
N ASP A 189 -8.64 31.43 1.76
CA ASP A 189 -9.55 31.41 2.91
C ASP A 189 -10.03 32.84 3.26
N ALA A 190 -10.66 33.51 2.29
CA ALA A 190 -11.33 34.79 2.50
C ALA A 190 -12.35 35.10 1.37
N SER A 191 -13.32 34.22 1.10
CA SER A 191 -14.52 34.57 0.30
C SER A 191 -15.70 33.64 0.54
N SER A 192 -16.53 33.90 1.56
CA SER A 192 -18.01 33.88 1.40
C SER A 192 -18.74 34.38 2.67
N PRO A 193 -19.42 35.55 2.64
CA PRO A 193 -20.45 35.90 3.60
C PRO A 193 -21.87 35.66 3.05
N ASP A 194 -22.65 34.96 3.85
CA ASP A 194 -24.07 35.16 4.22
C ASP A 194 -25.08 35.78 3.22
N ALA A 195 -26.07 34.97 2.81
CA ALA A 195 -27.43 35.33 2.39
C ALA A 195 -28.29 34.04 2.50
N THR A 196 -29.46 33.94 3.13
CA THR A 196 -30.49 34.94 3.38
C THR A 196 -31.44 34.37 4.45
N SER A 197 -31.68 35.12 5.53
CA SER A 197 -32.75 34.83 6.51
C SER A 197 -33.47 36.13 6.86
N ARG A 198 -34.74 36.24 6.42
CA ARG A 198 -35.83 37.20 6.77
C ARG A 198 -36.89 37.08 5.64
N LYS A 199 -38.21 37.08 5.82
CA LYS A 199 -39.17 37.07 6.94
C LYS A 199 -40.58 37.07 6.27
N THR A 200 -41.59 36.43 6.89
CA THR A 200 -43.06 36.73 6.87
C THR A 200 -43.81 36.61 5.52
N ASP A 201 -45.10 36.25 5.38
CA ASP A 201 -46.30 36.37 6.23
C ASP A 201 -47.46 35.56 5.59
N SER A 202 -48.26 34.82 6.39
CA SER A 202 -49.69 34.42 6.24
C SER A 202 -50.01 33.16 7.05
#